data_AF-A0A1V5BFK9-F1
#
_entry.id   AF-A0A1V5BFK9-F1
#
_cell.length_a   1.000
_cell.length_b   1.000
_cell.length_c   1.000
_cell.angle_alpha   90.00
_cell.angle_beta   90.00
_cell.angle_gamma   90.00
#
_symmetry.space_group_name_H-M   'P 1'
#
loop_
_entity.id
_entity.type
_entity.pdbx_description
1 polymer ?
#
loop_
_entity_poly.entity_id
_entity_poly.type
_entity_poly.pdbx_seq_one_letter_code
_entity_poly.pdbx_strand_id
1 'polypeptide(L)'
;MDEDLSVEDGKVVADGLLAQFGFQKFRFFPDDKRSKYYVPDTQIEVYAYHPGLVGSSTKYNTGWVEVATFGIYSPTALSMYDVPYPVMNLGLGVERLAMILYDATDLRALTYPQFVQDPDLSARDMAMMIRVEREPVTQAGIEVARAIVRTCEEHGDAPSPCEFEAWRGELSGRKVVVKVVEPEENTKLCGPAAMNEVIVYKENILGIPKTSKWEEAFENGVTTGVRFIDSFAELAAKEAEDAALRGEGSETRVRIVRSPGDVNLRLEPALERYITSRKRKIDVRGPVFTTVRSEVLD
;
A
#
# COMPACT_ATOMS: atom_id res chain seq x y z
N MET A 1 -40.25 29.80 16.43
CA MET A 1 -40.59 30.44 15.15
C MET A 1 -40.38 31.92 15.36
N ASP A 2 -39.63 32.56 14.49
CA ASP A 2 -39.27 33.96 14.62
C ASP A 2 -40.13 34.78 13.67
N GLU A 3 -40.74 35.85 14.18
CA GLU A 3 -41.60 36.74 13.40
C GLU A 3 -40.78 37.85 12.73
N ASP A 4 -39.56 38.11 13.23
CA ASP A 4 -38.67 39.18 12.79
C ASP A 4 -37.32 38.63 12.27
N LEU A 5 -37.33 38.02 11.08
CA LEU A 5 -36.11 37.54 10.42
C LEU A 5 -35.43 38.60 9.55
N SER A 6 -34.11 38.67 9.66
CA SER A 6 -33.27 39.59 8.92
C SER A 6 -32.08 38.89 8.25
N VAL A 7 -31.35 39.63 7.41
CA VAL A 7 -30.10 39.15 6.80
C VAL A 7 -29.02 38.90 7.87
N GLU A 8 -29.08 39.57 9.02
CA GLU A 8 -28.11 39.39 10.11
C GLU A 8 -28.17 37.99 10.72
N ASP A 9 -29.36 37.40 10.80
CA ASP A 9 -29.54 36.03 11.31
C ASP A 9 -28.81 35.02 10.41
N GLY A 10 -28.90 35.21 9.09
CA GLY A 10 -28.15 34.41 8.13
C GLY A 10 -26.63 34.56 8.27
N LYS A 11 -26.14 35.78 8.56
CA LYS A 11 -24.71 36.01 8.82
C LYS A 11 -24.23 35.32 10.10
N VAL A 12 -25.01 35.40 11.18
CA VAL A 12 -24.68 34.74 12.47
C VAL A 12 -24.64 33.23 12.31
N VAL A 13 -25.62 32.65 11.59
CA VAL A 13 -25.63 31.21 11.32
C VAL A 13 -24.44 30.81 10.44
N ALA A 14 -24.12 31.58 9.41
CA ALA A 14 -22.97 31.32 8.55
C ALA A 14 -21.65 31.34 9.32
N ASP A 15 -21.42 32.39 10.12
CA ASP A 15 -20.23 32.55 10.96
C ASP A 15 -20.12 31.39 11.97
N GLY A 16 -21.17 31.15 12.76
CA GLY A 16 -21.17 30.09 13.77
C GLY A 16 -21.00 28.68 13.19
N LEU A 17 -21.53 28.40 12.00
CA LEU A 17 -21.32 27.13 11.31
C LEU A 17 -19.89 26.99 10.80
N LEU A 18 -19.39 27.99 10.07
CA LEU A 18 -18.10 27.91 9.38
C LEU A 18 -16.92 28.05 10.33
N ALA A 19 -17.05 28.78 11.44
CA ALA A 19 -16.03 28.90 12.47
C ALA A 19 -15.63 27.54 13.06
N GLN A 20 -16.57 26.59 13.13
CA GLN A 20 -16.31 25.21 13.59
C GLN A 20 -15.39 24.42 12.64
N PHE A 21 -15.27 24.86 11.38
CA PHE A 21 -14.39 24.26 10.37
C PHE A 21 -13.08 25.04 10.16
N GLY A 22 -12.73 25.94 11.09
CA GLY A 22 -11.45 26.66 11.07
C GLY A 22 -11.43 27.93 10.21
N PHE A 23 -12.58 28.37 9.68
CA PHE A 23 -12.69 29.67 9.03
C PHE A 23 -12.66 30.80 10.06
N GLN A 24 -11.92 31.87 9.79
CA GLN A 24 -11.62 32.91 10.79
C GLN A 24 -12.18 34.28 10.46
N LYS A 25 -12.49 34.55 9.19
CA LYS A 25 -12.97 35.86 8.73
C LYS A 25 -14.02 35.67 7.66
N PHE A 26 -15.04 36.52 7.69
CA PHE A 26 -16.21 36.42 6.82
C PHE A 26 -16.44 37.74 6.08
N ARG A 27 -16.86 37.64 4.83
CA ARG A 27 -17.32 38.74 3.99
C ARG A 27 -18.62 38.32 3.32
N PHE A 28 -19.56 39.24 3.31
CA PHE A 28 -20.91 39.02 2.83
C PHE A 28 -21.17 39.99 1.68
N PHE A 29 -21.52 39.45 0.51
CA PHE A 29 -21.78 40.24 -0.69
C PHE A 29 -23.18 39.94 -1.22
N PRO A 30 -23.93 40.93 -1.72
CA PRO A 30 -25.17 40.67 -2.44
C PRO A 30 -24.91 39.80 -3.68
N ASP A 31 -25.77 38.80 -3.92
CA ASP A 31 -25.70 37.96 -5.12
C ASP A 31 -26.38 38.66 -6.31
N ASP A 32 -25.67 38.76 -7.43
CA ASP A 32 -26.16 39.38 -8.67
C ASP A 32 -27.35 38.63 -9.30
N LYS A 33 -27.52 37.33 -9.02
CA LYS A 33 -28.60 36.50 -9.59
C LYS A 33 -29.99 36.98 -9.19
N ARG A 34 -30.14 37.52 -7.97
CA ARG A 34 -31.41 38.01 -7.40
C ARG A 34 -32.58 37.06 -7.67
N SER A 35 -32.42 35.83 -7.19
CA SER A 35 -33.32 34.71 -7.45
C SER A 35 -34.74 35.00 -6.96
N LYS A 36 -35.75 34.65 -7.76
CA LYS A 36 -37.16 34.99 -7.50
C LYS A 36 -37.74 34.36 -6.23
N TYR A 37 -37.13 33.26 -5.75
CA TYR A 37 -37.56 32.58 -4.54
C TYR A 37 -37.04 33.25 -3.26
N TYR A 38 -36.14 34.24 -3.36
CA TYR A 38 -35.72 35.08 -2.24
C TYR A 38 -36.38 36.47 -2.29
N VAL A 39 -36.55 37.09 -1.14
CA VAL A 39 -36.92 38.51 -1.03
C VAL A 39 -35.83 39.36 -1.70
N PRO A 40 -36.19 40.38 -2.49
CA PRO A 40 -35.21 41.27 -3.11
C PRO A 40 -34.17 41.78 -2.12
N ASP A 41 -32.91 41.82 -2.55
CA ASP A 41 -31.74 42.28 -1.77
C ASP A 41 -31.44 41.48 -0.49
N THR A 42 -32.04 40.29 -0.31
CA THR A 42 -31.71 39.38 0.82
C THR A 42 -30.80 38.21 0.44
N GLN A 43 -30.58 37.94 -0.85
CA GLN A 43 -29.68 36.87 -1.30
C GLN A 43 -28.22 37.32 -1.15
N ILE A 44 -27.47 36.61 -0.32
CA ILE A 44 -26.09 36.94 0.07
C ILE A 44 -25.16 35.77 -0.20
N GLU A 45 -24.05 36.03 -0.90
CA GLU A 45 -22.90 35.14 -1.02
C GLU A 45 -21.98 35.29 0.20
N VAL A 46 -21.56 34.15 0.77
CA VAL A 46 -20.70 34.08 1.94
C VAL A 46 -19.29 33.68 1.50
N TYR A 47 -18.37 34.64 1.60
CA TYR A 47 -16.94 34.42 1.42
C TYR A 47 -16.28 34.28 2.78
N ALA A 48 -15.52 33.20 2.97
CA ALA A 48 -14.84 32.91 4.21
C ALA A 48 -13.34 32.74 3.99
N TYR A 49 -12.55 33.14 4.99
CA TYR A 49 -11.10 33.01 5.00
C TYR A 49 -10.68 31.75 5.76
N HIS A 50 -9.89 30.88 5.13
CA HIS A 50 -9.30 29.70 5.74
C HIS A 50 -7.77 29.75 5.64
N PRO A 51 -7.02 29.62 6.75
CA PRO A 51 -5.56 29.72 6.74
C PRO A 51 -4.91 28.62 5.89
N GLY A 52 -5.50 27.43 5.84
CA GLY A 52 -4.99 26.31 5.02
C GLY A 52 -5.01 26.56 3.51
N LEU A 53 -5.72 27.58 3.03
CA LEU A 53 -5.73 27.93 1.60
C LEU A 53 -4.62 28.91 1.21
N VAL A 54 -3.98 29.57 2.19
CA VAL A 54 -2.96 30.58 1.93
C VAL A 54 -1.71 29.94 1.34
N GLY A 55 -1.25 30.45 0.21
CA GLY A 55 -0.09 29.90 -0.50
C GLY A 55 -0.37 28.57 -1.21
N SER A 56 -1.62 28.10 -1.25
CA SER A 56 -2.00 26.95 -2.07
C SER A 56 -1.76 27.23 -3.55
N SER A 57 -1.58 26.16 -4.34
CA SER A 57 -1.46 26.23 -5.81
C SER A 57 -2.80 26.52 -6.51
N THR A 58 -3.88 26.70 -5.75
CA THR A 58 -5.24 26.94 -6.26
C THR A 58 -5.49 28.42 -6.52
N LYS A 59 -6.63 28.74 -7.15
CA LYS A 59 -7.10 30.13 -7.30
C LYS A 59 -7.44 30.81 -5.97
N TYR A 60 -7.44 30.08 -4.85
CA TYR A 60 -7.77 30.57 -3.52
C TYR A 60 -6.51 30.84 -2.65
N ASN A 61 -5.35 31.05 -3.27
CA ASN A 61 -4.07 31.27 -2.58
C ASN A 61 -4.06 32.46 -1.59
N THR A 62 -5.04 33.36 -1.68
CA THR A 62 -5.24 34.50 -0.76
C THR A 62 -5.96 34.09 0.54
N GLY A 63 -6.40 32.83 0.63
CA GLY A 63 -7.16 32.28 1.75
C GLY A 63 -8.67 32.48 1.64
N TRP A 64 -9.16 33.26 0.69
CA TRP A 64 -10.59 33.58 0.55
C TRP A 64 -11.29 32.71 -0.48
N VAL A 65 -12.45 32.19 -0.11
CA VAL A 65 -13.28 31.34 -0.96
C VAL A 65 -14.75 31.52 -0.61
N GLU A 66 -15.61 31.51 -1.63
CA GLU A 66 -17.06 31.45 -1.45
C GLU A 66 -17.43 30.04 -0.95
N VAL A 67 -18.17 29.90 0.14
CA VAL A 67 -18.46 28.59 0.76
C VAL A 67 -19.94 28.32 0.99
N ALA A 68 -20.75 29.38 1.02
CA ALA A 68 -22.18 29.28 1.24
C ALA A 68 -22.91 30.45 0.57
N THR A 69 -24.22 30.28 0.40
CA THR A 69 -25.14 31.34 -0.01
C THR A 69 -26.38 31.22 0.85
N PHE A 70 -26.94 32.34 1.28
CA PHE A 70 -28.19 32.33 2.05
C PHE A 70 -29.14 33.42 1.55
N GLY A 71 -30.40 33.34 1.99
CA GLY A 71 -31.39 34.39 1.78
C GLY A 71 -32.68 34.13 2.53
N ILE A 72 -33.61 35.08 2.49
CA ILE A 72 -34.93 34.96 3.12
C ILE A 72 -35.94 34.65 2.03
N TYR A 73 -36.70 33.56 2.16
CA TYR A 73 -37.66 33.16 1.14
C TYR A 73 -38.72 34.24 0.89
N SER A 74 -39.05 34.45 -0.39
CA SER A 74 -40.08 35.39 -0.80
C SER A 74 -41.45 34.96 -0.27
N PRO A 75 -42.26 35.86 0.31
CA PRO A 75 -43.63 35.56 0.72
C PRO A 75 -44.48 34.96 -0.41
N THR A 76 -44.21 35.34 -1.66
CA THR A 76 -44.87 34.77 -2.84
C THR A 76 -44.57 33.29 -3.04
N ALA A 77 -43.36 32.84 -2.71
CA ALA A 77 -43.01 31.43 -2.78
C ALA A 77 -43.54 30.66 -1.57
N LEU A 78 -43.50 31.26 -0.38
CA LEU A 78 -44.00 30.65 0.86
C LEU A 78 -45.52 30.44 0.87
N SER A 79 -46.28 31.37 0.28
CA SER A 79 -47.74 31.26 0.19
C SER A 79 -48.21 30.09 -0.68
N MET A 80 -47.38 29.61 -1.62
CA MET A 80 -47.67 28.42 -2.41
C MET A 80 -47.66 27.11 -1.60
N TYR A 81 -47.13 27.16 -0.37
CA TYR A 81 -47.03 26.03 0.56
C TYR A 81 -47.71 26.31 1.91
N ASP A 82 -48.57 27.34 1.98
CA ASP A 82 -49.29 27.75 3.20
C ASP A 82 -48.37 28.01 4.41
N VAL A 83 -47.17 28.55 4.17
CA VAL A 83 -46.21 28.91 5.24
C VAL A 83 -46.40 30.38 5.61
N PRO A 84 -46.88 30.70 6.84
CA PRO A 84 -47.24 32.07 7.22
C PRO A 84 -46.08 32.87 7.81
N TYR A 85 -44.90 32.27 8.01
CA TYR A 85 -43.75 32.89 8.68
C TYR A 85 -42.60 33.13 7.69
N PRO A 86 -41.76 34.17 7.90
CA PRO A 86 -40.52 34.31 7.16
C PRO A 86 -39.59 33.12 7.44
N VAL A 87 -38.77 32.76 6.45
CA VAL A 87 -37.83 31.62 6.56
C VAL A 87 -36.50 32.04 5.96
N MET A 88 -35.44 31.96 6.76
CA MET A 88 -34.06 32.12 6.31
C MET A 88 -33.51 30.74 5.91
N ASN A 89 -32.99 30.64 4.69
CA ASN A 89 -32.31 29.47 4.18
C ASN A 89 -30.82 29.78 4.00
N LEU A 90 -29.96 28.90 4.52
CA LEU A 90 -28.53 28.90 4.22
C LEU A 90 -28.16 27.57 3.55
N GLY A 91 -27.55 27.65 2.37
CA GLY A 91 -26.98 26.52 1.65
C GLY A 91 -25.46 26.55 1.70
N LEU A 92 -24.85 25.44 2.10
CA LEU A 92 -23.39 25.25 2.11
C LEU A 92 -23.02 24.10 1.18
N GLY A 93 -22.03 24.32 0.31
CA GLY A 93 -21.52 23.29 -0.59
C GLY A 93 -20.58 22.34 0.15
N VAL A 94 -21.08 21.15 0.52
CA VAL A 94 -20.32 20.15 1.28
C VAL A 94 -19.06 19.72 0.52
N GLU A 95 -19.16 19.53 -0.78
CA GLU A 95 -18.05 19.16 -1.66
C GLU A 95 -16.91 20.18 -1.59
N ARG A 96 -17.24 21.48 -1.65
CA ARG A 96 -16.25 22.56 -1.59
C ARG A 96 -15.61 22.64 -0.21
N LEU A 97 -16.40 22.48 0.85
CA LEU A 97 -15.88 22.43 2.22
C LEU A 97 -14.92 21.24 2.40
N ALA A 98 -15.32 20.05 1.95
CA ALA A 98 -14.48 18.86 2.01
C ALA A 98 -13.17 19.05 1.24
N MET A 99 -13.21 19.65 0.03
CA MET A 99 -11.99 19.97 -0.72
C MET A 99 -11.04 20.87 0.06
N ILE A 100 -11.53 21.84 0.82
CA ILE A 100 -10.70 22.73 1.64
C ILE A 100 -10.11 21.99 2.84
N LEU A 101 -10.91 21.17 3.53
CA LEU A 101 -10.49 20.44 4.74
C LEU A 101 -9.48 19.33 4.44
N TYR A 102 -9.59 18.69 3.29
CA TYR A 102 -8.72 17.58 2.86
C TYR A 102 -7.66 18.00 1.82
N ASP A 103 -7.49 19.30 1.59
CA ASP A 103 -6.55 19.87 0.60
C ASP A 103 -6.67 19.22 -0.79
N ALA A 104 -7.91 18.93 -1.22
CA ALA A 104 -8.19 18.29 -2.49
C ALA A 104 -8.38 19.33 -3.59
N THR A 105 -7.73 19.10 -4.74
CA THR A 105 -7.76 20.02 -5.89
C THR A 105 -8.75 19.61 -6.98
N ASP A 106 -9.19 18.35 -7.00
CA ASP A 106 -10.18 17.82 -7.95
C ASP A 106 -11.33 17.14 -7.19
N LEU A 107 -12.55 17.65 -7.37
CA LEU A 107 -13.75 17.10 -6.76
C LEU A 107 -13.99 15.64 -7.14
N ARG A 108 -13.72 15.26 -8.40
CA ARG A 108 -13.97 13.90 -8.89
C ARG A 108 -13.05 12.91 -8.20
N ALA A 109 -11.80 13.29 -7.97
CA ALA A 109 -10.84 12.47 -7.24
C ALA A 109 -11.21 12.34 -5.76
N LEU A 110 -11.74 13.41 -5.14
CA LEU A 110 -12.21 13.37 -3.75
C LEU A 110 -13.46 12.49 -3.58
N THR A 111 -14.47 12.65 -4.46
CA THR A 111 -15.75 11.95 -4.34
C THR A 111 -15.69 10.52 -4.89
N TYR A 112 -14.87 10.28 -5.93
CA TYR A 112 -14.77 9.01 -6.63
C TYR A 112 -13.30 8.56 -6.79
N PRO A 113 -12.54 8.41 -5.69
CA PRO A 113 -11.12 8.08 -5.74
C PRO A 113 -10.85 6.79 -6.52
N GLN A 114 -11.72 5.78 -6.43
CA GLN A 114 -11.59 4.50 -7.13
C GLN A 114 -11.56 4.59 -8.66
N PHE A 115 -12.05 5.69 -9.26
CA PHE A 115 -12.10 5.87 -10.72
C PHE A 115 -11.04 6.84 -11.24
N VAL A 116 -10.42 7.62 -10.36
CA VAL A 116 -9.54 8.73 -10.74
C VAL A 116 -8.15 8.58 -10.13
N GLN A 117 -8.07 8.15 -8.88
CA GLN A 117 -6.81 7.90 -8.20
C GLN A 117 -6.34 6.48 -8.48
N ASP A 118 -5.13 6.39 -9.03
CA ASP A 118 -4.37 5.14 -9.02
C ASP A 118 -4.13 4.78 -7.55
N PRO A 119 -4.60 3.61 -7.05
CA PRO A 119 -4.45 3.26 -5.64
C PRO A 119 -2.98 3.40 -5.26
N ASP A 120 -2.66 4.21 -4.25
CA ASP A 120 -1.29 4.41 -3.80
C ASP A 120 -0.95 3.31 -2.79
N LEU A 121 -0.19 2.30 -3.24
CA LEU A 121 0.21 1.20 -2.37
C LEU A 121 1.37 1.68 -1.52
N SER A 122 1.21 1.62 -0.21
CA SER A 122 2.34 1.89 0.68
C SER A 122 3.42 0.83 0.48
N ALA A 123 4.67 1.14 0.83
CA ALA A 123 5.76 0.17 0.78
C ALA A 123 5.46 -1.09 1.62
N ARG A 124 4.65 -0.97 2.69
CA ARG A 124 4.17 -2.09 3.49
C ARG A 124 3.16 -2.95 2.75
N ASP A 125 2.20 -2.33 2.07
CA ASP A 125 1.22 -3.06 1.25
C ASP A 125 1.94 -3.84 0.15
N MET A 126 2.89 -3.20 -0.53
CA MET A 126 3.73 -3.84 -1.54
C MET A 126 4.49 -5.05 -0.96
N ALA A 127 5.09 -4.92 0.23
CA ALA A 127 5.83 -6.01 0.86
C ALA A 127 4.93 -7.19 1.24
N MET A 128 3.71 -6.93 1.74
CA MET A 128 2.73 -7.98 2.08
C MET A 128 2.17 -8.74 0.86
N MET A 129 2.24 -8.12 -0.32
CA MET A 129 1.83 -8.69 -1.59
C MET A 129 2.93 -9.53 -2.27
N ILE A 130 4.10 -9.68 -1.63
CA ILE A 130 5.18 -10.59 -2.03
C ILE A 130 5.10 -11.81 -1.11
N ARG A 131 4.90 -12.99 -1.70
CA ARG A 131 4.71 -14.24 -0.95
C ARG A 131 5.62 -15.34 -1.46
N VAL A 132 5.85 -16.34 -0.62
CA VAL A 132 6.43 -17.61 -1.04
C VAL A 132 5.36 -18.38 -1.82
N GLU A 133 5.70 -18.94 -2.99
CA GLU A 133 4.72 -19.59 -3.88
C GLU A 133 4.40 -21.02 -3.44
N ARG A 134 5.42 -21.80 -3.08
CA ARG A 134 5.27 -23.18 -2.60
C ARG A 134 5.89 -23.32 -1.22
N GLU A 135 5.07 -23.79 -0.28
CA GLU A 135 5.46 -23.99 1.12
C GLU A 135 5.14 -25.44 1.54
N PRO A 136 5.94 -26.06 2.43
CA PRO A 136 5.63 -27.33 3.06
C PRO A 136 4.35 -27.21 3.89
N VAL A 137 3.57 -28.30 3.93
CA VAL A 137 2.29 -28.32 4.66
C VAL A 137 2.43 -29.02 6.00
N THR A 138 3.42 -29.90 6.14
CA THR A 138 3.69 -30.67 7.35
C THR A 138 4.66 -29.95 8.28
N GLN A 139 4.52 -30.23 9.58
CA GLN A 139 5.44 -29.74 10.60
C GLN A 139 6.88 -30.18 10.33
N ALA A 140 7.08 -31.44 9.89
CA ALA A 140 8.38 -31.97 9.50
C ALA A 140 8.95 -31.21 8.28
N GLY A 141 8.13 -30.88 7.28
CA GLY A 141 8.56 -30.06 6.15
C GLY A 141 9.01 -28.65 6.56
N ILE A 142 8.29 -28.00 7.48
CA ILE A 142 8.71 -26.70 8.04
C ILE A 142 10.05 -26.82 8.78
N GLU A 143 10.27 -27.92 9.50
CA GLU A 143 11.55 -28.19 10.16
C GLU A 143 12.69 -28.43 9.16
N VAL A 144 12.42 -29.12 8.06
CA VAL A 144 13.35 -29.30 6.94
C VAL A 144 13.73 -27.96 6.33
N ALA A 145 12.77 -27.08 6.01
CA ALA A 145 13.05 -25.75 5.46
C ALA A 145 13.97 -24.94 6.40
N ARG A 146 13.64 -24.89 7.69
CA ARG A 146 14.46 -24.22 8.71
C ARG A 146 15.85 -24.84 8.83
N ALA A 147 15.96 -26.16 8.70
CA ALA A 147 17.23 -26.85 8.78
C ALA A 147 18.13 -26.54 7.56
N ILE A 148 17.56 -26.52 6.35
CA ILE A 148 18.27 -26.10 5.13
C ILE A 148 18.82 -24.68 5.31
N VAL A 149 17.99 -23.73 5.78
CA VAL A 149 18.44 -22.35 6.03
C VAL A 149 19.62 -22.32 7.00
N ARG A 150 19.53 -23.01 8.16
CA ARG A 150 20.63 -23.07 9.13
C ARG A 150 21.90 -23.67 8.54
N THR A 151 21.80 -24.76 7.78
CA THR A 151 22.96 -25.38 7.13
C THR A 151 23.61 -24.42 6.13
N CYS A 152 22.82 -23.66 5.36
CA CYS A 152 23.36 -22.66 4.45
C CYS A 152 23.98 -21.45 5.16
N GLU A 153 23.48 -21.06 6.33
CA GLU A 153 24.08 -20.01 7.17
C GLU A 153 25.42 -20.46 7.78
N GLU A 154 25.49 -21.70 8.25
CA GLU A 154 26.67 -22.26 8.92
C GLU A 154 27.77 -22.69 7.94
N HIS A 155 27.39 -23.23 6.78
CA HIS A 155 28.31 -23.88 5.84
C HIS A 155 28.30 -23.27 4.43
N GLY A 156 27.57 -22.18 4.18
CA GLY A 156 27.41 -21.59 2.85
C GLY A 156 28.73 -21.22 2.15
N ASP A 157 29.77 -20.88 2.93
CA ASP A 157 31.11 -20.55 2.43
C ASP A 157 32.06 -21.75 2.28
N ALA A 158 31.61 -22.97 2.58
CA ALA A 158 32.44 -24.17 2.49
C ALA A 158 32.91 -24.40 1.04
N PRO A 159 34.20 -24.66 0.81
CA PRO A 159 34.72 -24.92 -0.53
C PRO A 159 34.14 -26.22 -1.10
N SER A 160 33.76 -26.18 -2.37
CA SER A 160 33.19 -27.33 -3.08
C SER A 160 34.28 -28.21 -3.72
N PRO A 161 34.00 -29.51 -3.99
CA PRO A 161 32.74 -30.21 -3.77
C PRO A 161 32.47 -30.51 -2.29
N CYS A 162 31.25 -30.29 -1.84
CA CYS A 162 30.85 -30.57 -0.45
C CYS A 162 29.38 -30.99 -0.34
N GLU A 163 29.07 -31.73 0.72
CA GLU A 163 27.71 -32.07 1.12
C GLU A 163 27.57 -31.97 2.64
N PHE A 164 26.42 -31.46 3.10
CA PHE A 164 26.08 -31.35 4.52
C PHE A 164 24.67 -31.88 4.75
N GLU A 165 24.52 -32.78 5.72
CA GLU A 165 23.20 -33.23 6.17
C GLU A 165 22.51 -32.10 6.92
N ALA A 166 21.39 -31.62 6.38
CA ALA A 166 20.57 -30.60 7.00
C ALA A 166 19.58 -31.21 7.99
N TRP A 167 18.94 -32.32 7.60
CA TRP A 167 17.89 -32.93 8.40
C TRP A 167 17.78 -34.44 8.15
N ARG A 168 17.41 -35.18 9.19
CA ARG A 168 17.12 -36.61 9.14
C ARG A 168 15.95 -36.93 10.06
N GLY A 169 14.96 -37.63 9.53
CA GLY A 169 13.77 -37.98 10.31
C GLY A 169 12.71 -38.64 9.46
N GLU A 170 11.48 -38.62 9.95
CA GLU A 170 10.31 -39.13 9.22
C GLU A 170 9.56 -37.99 8.54
N LEU A 171 9.46 -38.04 7.21
CA LEU A 171 8.72 -37.09 6.40
C LEU A 171 7.65 -37.87 5.63
N SER A 172 6.39 -37.49 5.79
CA SER A 172 5.26 -38.15 5.11
C SER A 172 5.19 -39.68 5.30
N GLY A 173 5.57 -40.18 6.48
CA GLY A 173 5.55 -41.61 6.80
C GLY A 173 6.78 -42.40 6.31
N ARG A 174 7.81 -41.72 5.81
CA ARG A 174 9.05 -42.33 5.31
C ARG A 174 10.25 -41.74 6.00
N LYS A 175 11.27 -42.55 6.26
CA LYS A 175 12.55 -42.04 6.75
C LYS A 175 13.25 -41.32 5.60
N VAL A 176 13.62 -40.06 5.80
CA VAL A 176 14.24 -39.22 4.79
C VAL A 176 15.46 -38.53 5.37
N VAL A 177 16.52 -38.41 4.55
CA VAL A 177 17.67 -37.55 4.81
C VAL A 177 17.65 -36.42 3.78
N VAL A 178 17.83 -35.19 4.24
CA VAL A 178 17.92 -33.99 3.40
C VAL A 178 19.33 -33.42 3.52
N LYS A 179 19.97 -33.16 2.39
CA LYS A 179 21.33 -32.62 2.30
C LYS A 179 21.37 -31.36 1.44
N VAL A 180 22.22 -30.41 1.82
CA VAL A 180 22.62 -29.30 0.94
C VAL A 180 23.93 -29.72 0.28
N VAL A 181 24.01 -29.61 -1.05
CA VAL A 181 25.13 -30.13 -1.84
C VAL A 181 25.60 -29.14 -2.90
N GLU A 182 26.90 -29.16 -3.16
CA GLU A 182 27.50 -28.49 -4.31
C GLU A 182 28.54 -29.44 -4.96
N PRO A 183 28.20 -30.07 -6.10
CA PRO A 183 29.08 -31.04 -6.76
C PRO A 183 30.18 -30.42 -7.63
N GLU A 184 30.04 -29.17 -8.08
CA GLU A 184 31.02 -28.53 -8.97
C GLU A 184 32.27 -28.11 -8.18
N GLU A 185 33.48 -28.26 -8.75
CA GLU A 185 34.72 -27.86 -8.09
C GLU A 185 34.99 -26.35 -8.19
N ASN A 186 35.82 -25.80 -7.29
CA ASN A 186 36.27 -24.40 -7.29
C ASN A 186 35.15 -23.35 -7.10
N THR A 187 34.09 -23.72 -6.38
CA THR A 187 33.05 -22.80 -5.92
C THR A 187 32.80 -23.01 -4.41
N LYS A 188 31.68 -22.53 -3.91
CA LYS A 188 31.22 -22.66 -2.52
C LYS A 188 29.85 -23.32 -2.47
N LEU A 189 29.46 -23.84 -1.30
CA LEU A 189 28.15 -24.47 -1.07
C LEU A 189 26.97 -23.59 -1.50
N CYS A 190 27.06 -22.28 -1.25
CA CYS A 190 26.06 -21.30 -1.67
C CYS A 190 26.69 -20.19 -2.51
N GLY A 191 25.99 -19.78 -3.57
CA GLY A 191 26.34 -18.62 -4.37
C GLY A 191 26.20 -17.31 -3.57
N PRO A 192 26.88 -16.24 -4.02
CA PRO A 192 27.03 -15.01 -3.22
C PRO A 192 25.73 -14.22 -3.06
N ALA A 193 24.66 -14.54 -3.81
CA ALA A 193 23.35 -13.91 -3.66
C ALA A 193 22.37 -14.73 -2.80
N ALA A 194 22.74 -15.90 -2.28
CA ALA A 194 21.83 -16.76 -1.52
C ALA A 194 21.23 -16.06 -0.29
N MET A 195 21.98 -15.14 0.32
CA MET A 195 21.56 -14.38 1.50
C MET A 195 20.94 -13.02 1.16
N ASN A 196 20.69 -12.71 -0.12
CA ASN A 196 20.02 -11.47 -0.50
C ASN A 196 18.60 -11.46 0.05
N GLU A 197 18.20 -10.31 0.62
CA GLU A 197 16.88 -10.09 1.17
C GLU A 197 16.01 -9.32 0.17
N VAL A 198 14.73 -9.66 0.11
CA VAL A 198 13.75 -8.93 -0.70
C VAL A 198 13.18 -7.75 0.08
N ILE A 199 13.30 -6.57 -0.50
CA ILE A 199 12.91 -5.31 0.12
C ILE A 199 12.14 -4.44 -0.87
N VAL A 200 11.18 -3.67 -0.36
CA VAL A 200 10.52 -2.60 -1.09
C VAL A 200 11.21 -1.28 -0.76
N TYR A 201 11.76 -0.62 -1.77
CA TYR A 201 12.46 0.66 -1.60
C TYR A 201 12.23 1.60 -2.78
N LYS A 202 11.79 2.84 -2.50
CA LYS A 202 11.41 3.86 -3.51
C LYS A 202 10.45 3.27 -4.57
N GLU A 203 9.45 2.51 -4.10
CA GLU A 203 8.46 1.78 -4.92
C GLU A 203 9.04 0.73 -5.88
N ASN A 204 10.29 0.29 -5.68
CA ASN A 204 10.89 -0.83 -6.40
C ASN A 204 10.95 -2.05 -5.48
N ILE A 205 10.86 -3.24 -6.07
CA ILE A 205 11.14 -4.50 -5.38
C ILE A 205 12.57 -4.88 -5.72
N LEU A 206 13.43 -5.00 -4.71
CA LEU A 206 14.85 -5.26 -4.87
C LEU A 206 15.23 -6.53 -4.11
N GLY A 207 16.07 -7.37 -4.70
CA GLY A 207 16.72 -8.49 -4.01
C GLY A 207 18.20 -8.20 -3.80
N ILE A 208 18.56 -7.66 -2.63
CA ILE A 208 19.88 -7.06 -2.37
C ILE A 208 20.55 -7.61 -1.11
N PRO A 209 21.90 -7.69 -1.07
CA PRO A 209 22.62 -8.11 0.11
C PRO A 209 22.72 -6.99 1.15
N LYS A 210 22.71 -7.36 2.43
CA LYS A 210 22.91 -6.43 3.55
C LYS A 210 24.37 -5.99 3.65
N THR A 211 24.73 -4.96 2.88
CA THR A 211 26.07 -4.37 2.80
C THR A 211 25.97 -2.86 2.92
N SER A 212 27.08 -2.18 3.24
CA SER A 212 27.12 -0.70 3.37
C SER A 212 26.62 0.04 2.13
N LYS A 213 26.77 -0.56 0.93
CA LYS A 213 26.24 -0.01 -0.32
C LYS A 213 24.71 0.15 -0.30
N TRP A 214 24.00 -0.71 0.44
CA TRP A 214 22.54 -0.79 0.45
C TRP A 214 21.92 -0.37 1.79
N GLU A 215 22.71 0.20 2.69
CA GLU A 215 22.28 0.62 4.03
C GLU A 215 21.06 1.56 3.98
N GLU A 216 21.09 2.57 3.11
CA GLU A 216 19.96 3.50 2.90
C GLU A 216 18.66 2.77 2.54
N ALA A 217 18.74 1.69 1.75
CA ALA A 217 17.57 0.91 1.37
C ALA A 217 17.00 0.13 2.55
N PHE A 218 17.84 -0.45 3.42
CA PHE A 218 17.39 -1.16 4.62
C PHE A 218 16.88 -0.23 5.72
N GLU A 219 17.42 0.98 5.83
CA GLU A 219 16.97 1.97 6.82
C GLU A 219 15.65 2.65 6.43
N ASN A 220 15.46 2.95 5.15
CA ASN A 220 14.33 3.74 4.65
C ASN A 220 13.32 2.93 3.83
N GLY A 221 13.60 1.65 3.57
CA GLY A 221 12.70 0.73 2.88
C GLY A 221 11.88 -0.13 3.84
N VAL A 222 11.12 -1.06 3.27
CA VAL A 222 10.34 -2.05 4.02
C VAL A 222 10.78 -3.44 3.60
N THR A 223 11.37 -4.19 4.52
CA THR A 223 11.78 -5.57 4.26
C THR A 223 10.58 -6.51 4.22
N THR A 224 10.68 -7.55 3.39
CA THR A 224 9.74 -8.67 3.44
C THR A 224 10.06 -9.65 4.57
N GLY A 225 11.29 -9.59 5.12
CA GLY A 225 11.82 -10.58 6.04
C GLY A 225 12.20 -11.90 5.35
N VAL A 226 12.15 -11.96 4.03
CA VAL A 226 12.42 -13.17 3.24
C VAL A 226 13.69 -12.97 2.41
N ARG A 227 14.67 -13.86 2.62
CA ARG A 227 15.84 -13.99 1.77
C ARG A 227 15.61 -15.01 0.66
N PHE A 228 16.51 -14.99 -0.32
CA PHE A 228 16.53 -15.98 -1.39
C PHE A 228 16.64 -17.40 -0.84
N ILE A 229 17.50 -17.63 0.15
CA ILE A 229 17.63 -18.95 0.76
C ILE A 229 16.37 -19.39 1.52
N ASP A 230 15.66 -18.45 2.17
CA ASP A 230 14.47 -18.77 2.96
C ASP A 230 13.37 -19.30 2.02
N SER A 231 13.05 -18.54 0.97
CA SER A 231 12.04 -18.93 -0.03
C SER A 231 12.43 -20.18 -0.83
N PHE A 232 13.70 -20.34 -1.17
CA PHE A 232 14.21 -21.57 -1.80
C PHE A 232 14.12 -22.80 -0.88
N ALA A 233 14.41 -22.64 0.42
CA ALA A 233 14.32 -23.72 1.38
C ALA A 233 12.87 -24.21 1.55
N GLU A 234 11.88 -23.31 1.54
CA GLU A 234 10.47 -23.68 1.53
C GLU A 234 10.10 -24.51 0.27
N LEU A 235 10.61 -24.13 -0.91
CA LEU A 235 10.42 -24.92 -2.14
C LEU A 235 11.02 -26.31 -2.00
N ALA A 236 12.29 -26.39 -1.58
CA ALA A 236 13.01 -27.66 -1.46
C ALA A 236 12.35 -28.59 -0.43
N ALA A 237 11.90 -28.04 0.70
CA ALA A 237 11.15 -28.79 1.71
C ALA A 237 9.81 -29.29 1.16
N LYS A 238 9.08 -28.46 0.42
CA LYS A 238 7.83 -28.87 -0.23
C LYS A 238 8.07 -29.99 -1.25
N GLU A 239 9.11 -29.89 -2.06
CA GLU A 239 9.46 -30.94 -3.03
C GLU A 239 9.90 -32.25 -2.35
N ALA A 240 10.64 -32.17 -1.25
CA ALA A 240 10.98 -33.34 -0.43
C ALA A 240 9.73 -33.98 0.19
N GLU A 241 8.79 -33.18 0.70
CA GLU A 241 7.52 -33.65 1.26
C GLU A 241 6.67 -34.38 0.20
N ASP A 242 6.55 -33.79 -0.98
CA ASP A 242 5.79 -34.35 -2.11
C ASP A 242 6.46 -35.63 -2.65
N ALA A 243 7.80 -35.69 -2.70
CA ALA A 243 8.55 -36.86 -3.14
C ALA A 243 8.49 -38.01 -2.12
N ALA A 244 8.61 -37.70 -0.82
CA ALA A 244 8.49 -38.69 0.25
C ALA A 244 7.12 -39.39 0.25
N LEU A 245 6.03 -38.66 -0.05
CA LEU A 245 4.69 -39.25 -0.24
C LEU A 245 4.65 -40.30 -1.35
N ARG A 246 5.47 -40.13 -2.40
CA ARG A 246 5.62 -41.10 -3.50
C ARG A 246 6.67 -42.18 -3.22
N GLY A 247 7.40 -42.08 -2.11
CA GLY A 247 8.53 -42.96 -1.80
C GLY A 247 9.74 -42.71 -2.69
N GLU A 248 9.90 -41.49 -3.21
CA GLU A 248 10.98 -41.06 -4.08
C GLU A 248 11.87 -40.02 -3.38
N GLY A 249 13.13 -39.88 -3.82
CA GLY A 249 13.96 -38.72 -3.48
C GLY A 249 13.65 -37.51 -4.36
N SER A 250 14.16 -36.33 -3.97
CA SER A 250 14.04 -35.10 -4.76
C SER A 250 15.40 -34.41 -4.91
N GLU A 251 15.56 -33.64 -5.98
CA GLU A 251 16.66 -32.69 -6.14
C GLU A 251 16.07 -31.35 -6.57
N THR A 252 16.16 -30.35 -5.70
CA THR A 252 15.73 -28.99 -5.96
C THR A 252 16.97 -28.11 -6.11
N ARG A 253 17.07 -27.36 -7.20
CA ARG A 253 18.23 -26.51 -7.47
C ARG A 253 17.83 -25.13 -7.95
N VAL A 254 18.56 -24.13 -7.47
CA VAL A 254 18.48 -22.75 -7.96
C VAL A 254 19.85 -22.33 -8.47
N ARG A 255 19.89 -21.68 -9.65
CA ARG A 255 21.12 -21.22 -10.30
C ARG A 255 21.22 -19.70 -10.23
N ILE A 256 21.03 -19.03 -11.36
CA ILE A 256 20.97 -17.58 -11.46
C ILE A 256 19.50 -17.16 -11.40
N VAL A 257 19.15 -16.40 -10.37
CA VAL A 257 17.84 -15.76 -10.22
C VAL A 257 17.77 -14.58 -11.19
N ARG A 258 16.73 -14.55 -12.03
CA ARG A 258 16.44 -13.47 -12.99
C ARG A 258 15.12 -12.78 -12.69
N SER A 259 14.24 -13.47 -11.97
CA SER A 259 12.91 -13.04 -11.59
C SER A 259 12.54 -13.64 -10.22
N PRO A 260 11.53 -13.08 -9.52
CA PRO A 260 11.07 -13.63 -8.23
C PRO A 260 10.72 -15.13 -8.29
N GLY A 261 10.11 -15.58 -9.39
CA GLY A 261 9.70 -16.98 -9.55
C GLY A 261 10.88 -17.97 -9.57
N ASP A 262 12.08 -17.55 -9.98
CA ASP A 262 13.28 -18.41 -9.98
C ASP A 262 13.72 -18.81 -8.56
N VAL A 263 13.24 -18.09 -7.54
CA VAL A 263 13.54 -18.33 -6.12
C VAL A 263 12.25 -18.51 -5.31
N ASN A 264 11.21 -19.10 -5.92
CA ASN A 264 9.96 -19.44 -5.24
C ASN A 264 9.21 -18.25 -4.63
N LEU A 265 9.38 -17.05 -5.19
CA LEU A 265 8.60 -15.87 -4.81
C LEU A 265 7.53 -15.57 -5.85
N ARG A 266 6.35 -15.21 -5.38
CA ARG A 266 5.24 -14.72 -6.18
C ARG A 266 4.85 -13.33 -5.74
N LEU A 267 4.64 -12.48 -6.74
CA LEU A 267 4.03 -11.18 -6.57
C LEU A 267 2.55 -11.33 -6.92
N GLU A 268 1.67 -10.73 -6.12
CA GLU A 268 0.27 -10.67 -6.49
C GLU A 268 0.09 -9.90 -7.81
N PRO A 269 -0.80 -10.32 -8.73
CA PRO A 269 -0.94 -9.67 -10.05
C PRO A 269 -1.27 -8.18 -9.99
N ALA A 270 -1.91 -7.73 -8.91
CA ALA A 270 -2.18 -6.31 -8.69
C ALA A 270 -0.89 -5.50 -8.43
N LEU A 271 0.09 -6.07 -7.71
CA LEU A 271 1.39 -5.46 -7.46
C LEU A 271 2.23 -5.34 -8.74
N GLU A 272 2.23 -6.37 -9.58
CA GLU A 272 2.96 -6.35 -10.86
C GLU A 272 2.41 -5.25 -11.78
N ARG A 273 1.07 -5.10 -11.85
CA ARG A 273 0.43 -4.02 -12.59
C ARG A 273 0.74 -2.65 -12.00
N TYR A 274 0.69 -2.52 -10.67
CA TYR A 274 1.04 -1.30 -9.94
C TYR A 274 2.45 -0.82 -10.30
N ILE A 275 3.46 -1.69 -10.17
CA ILE A 275 4.86 -1.37 -10.46
C ILE A 275 5.05 -0.98 -11.93
N THR A 276 4.45 -1.77 -12.83
CA THR A 276 4.57 -1.55 -14.28
C THR A 276 3.94 -0.21 -14.70
N SER A 277 2.74 0.11 -14.20
CA SER A 277 2.03 1.36 -14.52
C SER A 277 2.80 2.61 -14.10
N ARG A 278 3.54 2.53 -12.98
CA ARG A 278 4.38 3.60 -12.44
C ARG A 278 5.82 3.59 -12.96
N LYS A 279 6.15 2.74 -13.94
CA LYS A 279 7.51 2.57 -14.50
C LYS A 279 8.56 2.30 -13.42
N ARG A 280 8.17 1.58 -12.36
CA ARG A 280 9.04 1.10 -11.30
C ARG A 280 9.64 -0.25 -11.69
N LYS A 281 10.60 -0.75 -10.89
CA LYS A 281 11.38 -1.95 -11.22
C LYS A 281 11.16 -3.08 -10.23
N ILE A 282 11.18 -4.30 -10.77
CA ILE A 282 11.36 -5.56 -10.04
C ILE A 282 12.79 -6.02 -10.36
N ASP A 283 13.71 -5.81 -9.43
CA ASP A 283 15.13 -6.18 -9.56
C ASP A 283 15.48 -7.25 -8.51
N VAL A 284 14.95 -8.44 -8.72
CA VAL A 284 15.19 -9.63 -7.91
C VAL A 284 16.09 -10.56 -8.72
N ARG A 285 17.40 -10.35 -8.62
CA ARG A 285 18.40 -11.06 -9.44
C ARG A 285 19.66 -11.38 -8.66
N GLY A 286 20.33 -12.46 -9.02
CA GLY A 286 21.64 -12.79 -8.47
C GLY A 286 21.99 -14.28 -8.61
N PRO A 287 23.30 -14.62 -8.56
CA PRO A 287 23.75 -16.01 -8.54
C PRO A 287 23.55 -16.64 -7.16
N VAL A 288 22.54 -17.52 -7.02
CA VAL A 288 22.25 -18.23 -5.77
C VAL A 288 22.96 -19.56 -5.70
N PHE A 289 23.02 -20.32 -6.80
CA PHE A 289 23.76 -21.60 -6.92
C PHE A 289 23.68 -22.44 -5.63
N THR A 290 22.54 -23.08 -5.41
CA THR A 290 22.32 -23.95 -4.25
C THR A 290 21.48 -25.14 -4.67
N THR A 291 21.86 -26.33 -4.23
CA THR A 291 21.15 -27.58 -4.51
C THR A 291 20.82 -28.27 -3.19
N VAL A 292 19.57 -28.73 -3.07
CA VAL A 292 19.10 -29.55 -1.95
C VAL A 292 18.67 -30.90 -2.50
N ARG A 293 19.15 -31.97 -1.89
CA ARG A 293 18.76 -33.35 -2.21
C ARG A 293 18.03 -33.97 -1.04
N SER A 294 16.95 -34.70 -1.33
CA SER A 294 16.30 -35.58 -0.36
C SER A 294 16.41 -37.03 -0.83
N GLU A 295 16.69 -37.93 0.10
CA GLU A 295 16.80 -39.36 -0.13
C GLU A 295 15.90 -40.10 0.86
N VAL A 296 15.05 -40.98 0.34
CA VAL A 296 14.25 -41.90 1.17
C VAL A 296 15.16 -43.04 1.60
N LEU A 297 15.24 -43.27 2.91
CA LEU A 297 15.95 -44.39 3.49
C LEU A 297 15.04 -45.61 3.51
N ASP A 298 15.59 -46.75 3.07
CA ASP A 298 14.96 -48.07 3.17
C ASP A 298 14.70 -48.50 4.63
#